data_AF-A0A964V3Q9-F1
#
_entry.id   AF-A0A964V3Q9-F1
#
_cell.length_a   1.000
_cell.length_b   1.000
_cell.length_c   1.000
_cell.angle_alpha   90.00
_cell.angle_beta   90.00
_cell.angle_gamma   90.00
#
_symmetry.space_group_name_H-M   'P 1'
#
loop_
_entity.id
_entity.type
_entity.pdbx_description
1 polymer ?
#
loop_
_entity_poly.entity_id
_entity_poly.type
_entity_poly.pdbx_seq_one_letter_code
_entity_poly.pdbx_strand_id
1 'polypeptide(L)'
;MLTVNPASKRISRLTTGGLTAILLWLALPAAARMYQWVDTVTGSVQLSGAPPAWYRSEMAGPRVLVIERGRTIDDTARAVEPTRSQALRAAAFDDSTARATSSQPATNASATPEPARASALDQPPPKVDQLEEFKALLEAWDREQSAAAASTLTPSEPPASSFTPPRP
;
A
#
# COMPACT_ATOMS: atom_id res chain seq x y z
N MET A 1 -75.68 18.72 10.99
CA MET A 1 -74.90 17.47 11.15
C MET A 1 -73.77 17.50 10.13
N LEU A 2 -72.55 17.79 10.56
CA LEU A 2 -71.35 17.84 9.70
C LEU A 2 -70.56 16.54 9.87
N THR A 3 -70.44 15.79 8.77
CA THR A 3 -69.68 14.53 8.73
C THR A 3 -68.21 14.85 8.50
N VAL A 4 -67.39 14.69 9.54
CA VAL A 4 -65.93 14.85 9.45
C VAL A 4 -65.35 13.57 8.82
N ASN A 5 -64.69 13.72 7.67
CA ASN A 5 -64.07 12.60 6.95
C ASN A 5 -62.58 12.49 7.36
N PRO A 6 -62.14 11.40 8.01
CA PRO A 6 -60.77 11.27 8.48
C PRO A 6 -59.85 10.86 7.31
N ALA A 7 -59.20 11.85 6.72
CA ALA A 7 -58.12 11.66 5.76
C ALA A 7 -56.95 10.94 6.47
N SER A 8 -56.90 9.61 6.29
CA SER A 8 -55.92 8.73 6.90
C SER A 8 -54.55 8.93 6.26
N LYS A 9 -53.62 9.60 6.95
CA LYS A 9 -52.20 9.66 6.60
C LYS A 9 -51.61 8.24 6.63
N ARG A 10 -51.50 7.61 5.46
CA ARG A 10 -50.70 6.39 5.28
C ARG A 10 -49.22 6.77 5.33
N ILE A 11 -48.61 6.62 6.50
CA ILE A 11 -47.16 6.65 6.66
C ILE A 11 -46.65 5.38 5.97
N SER A 12 -46.17 5.53 4.74
CA SER A 12 -45.49 4.48 3.99
C SER A 12 -44.34 3.97 4.84
N ARG A 13 -44.48 2.77 5.40
CA ARG A 13 -43.42 2.06 6.09
C ARG A 13 -42.33 1.81 5.05
N LEU A 14 -41.31 2.67 4.99
CA LEU A 14 -40.08 2.36 4.29
C LEU A 14 -39.56 1.07 4.92
N THR A 15 -39.72 -0.02 4.17
CA THR A 15 -39.34 -1.37 4.55
C THR A 15 -37.85 -1.40 4.86
N THR A 16 -37.50 -1.63 6.13
CA THR A 16 -36.13 -1.78 6.64
C THR A 16 -35.28 -2.75 5.81
N GLY A 17 -35.92 -3.71 5.12
CA GLY A 17 -35.22 -4.66 4.24
C GLY A 17 -34.49 -4.04 3.05
N GLY A 18 -34.90 -2.87 2.56
CA GLY A 18 -34.23 -2.21 1.42
C GLY A 18 -32.84 -1.66 1.78
N LEU A 19 -32.71 -1.08 2.98
CA LEU A 19 -31.45 -0.51 3.45
C LEU A 19 -30.39 -1.61 3.67
N THR A 20 -30.80 -2.75 4.23
CA THR A 20 -29.91 -3.89 4.51
C THR A 20 -29.36 -4.50 3.23
N ALA A 21 -30.17 -4.60 2.17
CA ALA A 21 -29.72 -5.10 0.87
C ALA A 21 -28.68 -4.17 0.24
N ILE A 22 -28.86 -2.85 0.34
CA ILE A 22 -27.90 -1.86 -0.16
C ILE A 22 -26.57 -1.94 0.61
N LEU A 23 -26.63 -2.02 1.95
CA LEU A 23 -25.44 -2.18 2.79
C LEU A 23 -24.66 -3.47 2.46
N LEU A 24 -25.35 -4.57 2.13
CA LEU A 24 -24.70 -5.83 1.77
C LEU A 24 -24.00 -5.76 0.40
N TRP A 25 -24.52 -4.96 -0.53
CA TRP A 25 -23.89 -4.73 -1.84
C TRP A 25 -22.65 -3.83 -1.76
N LEU A 26 -22.58 -2.91 -0.79
CA LEU A 26 -21.38 -2.09 -0.57
C LEU A 26 -20.21 -2.87 0.04
N ALA A 27 -20.45 -4.06 0.58
CA ALA A 27 -19.41 -4.91 1.18
C ALA A 27 -18.62 -5.73 0.14
N LEU A 28 -18.86 -5.54 -1.16
CA LEU A 28 -18.05 -6.20 -2.19
C LEU A 28 -16.59 -5.75 -2.04
N PRO A 29 -15.62 -6.69 -2.01
CA PRO A 29 -14.22 -6.35 -1.88
C PRO A 29 -13.81 -5.52 -3.10
N ALA A 30 -13.55 -4.24 -2.89
CA ALA A 30 -12.95 -3.39 -3.91
C ALA A 30 -11.59 -3.99 -4.24
N ALA A 31 -11.46 -4.58 -5.43
CA ALA A 31 -10.20 -5.11 -5.94
C ALA A 31 -9.27 -3.95 -6.32
N ALA A 32 -8.81 -3.21 -5.31
CA ALA A 32 -7.84 -2.14 -5.48
C ALA A 32 -6.47 -2.79 -5.73
N ARG A 33 -5.86 -2.46 -6.86
CA ARG A 33 -4.44 -2.72 -7.11
C ARG A 33 -3.65 -1.55 -6.57
N MET A 34 -2.61 -1.82 -5.79
CA MET A 34 -1.65 -0.78 -5.40
C MET A 34 -0.30 -1.06 -6.03
N TYR A 35 0.38 -0.01 -6.43
CA TYR A 35 1.71 -0.04 -7.02
C TYR A 35 2.67 0.61 -6.03
N GLN A 36 3.75 -0.09 -5.72
CA GLN A 36 4.85 0.40 -4.91
C GLN A 36 6.11 0.43 -5.76
N TRP A 37 6.85 1.52 -5.72
CA TRP A 37 8.16 1.63 -6.39
C TRP A 37 9.10 2.51 -5.57
N VAL A 38 10.39 2.45 -5.89
CA VAL A 38 11.38 3.38 -5.33
C VAL A 38 11.60 4.49 -6.34
N ASP A 39 11.39 5.73 -5.90
CA ASP A 39 11.77 6.91 -6.69
C ASP A 39 13.29 6.97 -6.79
N THR A 40 13.82 6.95 -8.01
CA THR A 40 15.26 6.93 -8.28
C THR A 40 15.96 8.23 -7.94
N VAL A 41 15.22 9.34 -7.85
CA VAL A 41 15.78 10.67 -7.53
C VAL A 41 15.87 10.84 -6.02
N THR A 42 14.81 10.50 -5.30
CA THR A 42 14.70 10.74 -3.85
C THR A 42 15.07 9.54 -3.00
N GLY A 43 15.17 8.35 -3.59
CA GLY A 43 15.35 7.08 -2.88
C GLY A 43 14.13 6.66 -2.04
N SER A 44 13.04 7.43 -2.09
CA SER A 44 11.86 7.19 -1.26
C SER A 44 10.94 6.14 -1.89
N VAL A 45 10.31 5.34 -1.03
CA VAL A 45 9.27 4.41 -1.46
C VAL A 45 7.98 5.18 -1.71
N GLN A 46 7.43 5.03 -2.91
CA GLN A 46 6.14 5.60 -3.31
C GLN A 46 5.08 4.51 -3.38
N LEU A 47 3.82 4.88 -3.12
CA LEU A 47 2.67 3.99 -3.17
C LEU A 47 1.49 4.71 -3.86
N SER A 48 0.88 4.07 -4.86
CA SER A 48 -0.24 4.63 -5.61
C SER A 48 -1.26 3.57 -5.98
N GLY A 49 -2.55 3.94 -6.02
CA GLY A 49 -3.61 3.08 -6.59
C GLY A 49 -3.65 3.07 -8.12
N ALA A 50 -2.97 4.03 -8.76
CA ALA A 50 -2.83 4.13 -10.21
C ALA A 50 -1.39 3.78 -10.64
N PRO A 51 -1.20 3.10 -11.78
CA PRO A 51 0.13 2.80 -12.28
C PRO A 51 0.89 4.09 -12.63
N PRO A 52 2.21 4.18 -12.36
CA PRO A 52 3.05 5.27 -12.85
C PRO A 52 3.01 5.38 -14.37
N ALA A 53 3.17 6.58 -14.92
CA ALA A 53 3.11 6.80 -16.37
C ALA A 53 4.13 5.96 -17.17
N TRP A 54 5.30 5.70 -16.59
CA TRP A 54 6.38 4.91 -17.21
C TRP A 54 6.18 3.39 -17.09
N TYR A 55 5.31 2.91 -16.20
CA TYR A 55 5.16 1.47 -15.89
C TYR A 55 4.72 0.63 -17.10
N ARG A 56 4.05 1.23 -18.09
CA ARG A 56 3.66 0.58 -19.34
C ARG A 56 4.41 1.10 -20.57
N SER A 57 5.42 1.93 -20.37
CA SER A 57 6.25 2.41 -21.46
C SER A 57 7.29 1.36 -21.84
N GLU A 58 7.86 1.46 -23.04
CA GLU A 58 9.00 0.64 -23.46
C GLU A 58 10.29 0.97 -22.69
N MET A 59 10.29 2.09 -21.95
CA MET A 59 11.42 2.54 -21.17
C MET A 59 11.54 1.73 -19.87
N ALA A 60 12.73 1.18 -19.61
CA ALA A 60 13.01 0.46 -18.38
C ALA A 60 12.86 1.40 -17.17
N GLY A 61 11.86 1.13 -16.33
CA GLY A 61 11.61 1.86 -15.09
C GLY A 61 12.22 1.18 -13.86
N PRO A 62 12.10 1.81 -12.67
CA PRO A 62 12.49 1.19 -11.42
C PRO A 62 11.64 -0.05 -11.10
N ARG A 63 12.11 -0.83 -10.11
CA ARG A 63 11.41 -2.02 -9.60
C ARG A 63 9.99 -1.65 -9.15
N VAL A 64 8.98 -2.38 -9.62
CA VAL A 64 7.57 -2.18 -9.23
C VAL A 64 7.04 -3.42 -8.53
N LEU A 65 6.44 -3.22 -7.37
CA LEU A 65 5.66 -4.24 -6.66
C LEU A 65 4.18 -3.91 -6.79
N VAL A 66 3.39 -4.86 -7.26
CA VAL A 66 1.93 -4.75 -7.39
C VAL A 66 1.29 -5.54 -6.27
N ILE A 67 0.51 -4.88 -5.42
CA ILE A 67 -0.27 -5.51 -4.36
C ILE A 67 -1.70 -5.68 -4.88
N GLU A 68 -2.11 -6.92 -5.10
CA GLU A 68 -3.43 -7.27 -5.61
C GLU A 68 -3.98 -8.46 -4.80
N ARG A 69 -5.20 -8.32 -4.25
CA ARG A 69 -5.91 -9.38 -3.52
C ARG A 69 -5.08 -10.01 -2.39
N GLY A 70 -4.36 -9.18 -1.62
CA GLY A 70 -3.50 -9.62 -0.52
C GLY A 70 -2.23 -10.34 -0.96
N ARG A 71 -1.88 -10.30 -2.25
CA ARG A 71 -0.63 -10.86 -2.79
C ARG A 71 0.24 -9.73 -3.30
N THR A 72 1.55 -9.83 -3.05
CA THR A 72 2.56 -8.93 -3.60
C THR A 72 3.22 -9.61 -4.80
N ILE A 73 3.13 -8.97 -5.96
CA ILE A 73 3.67 -9.43 -7.23
C ILE A 73 4.84 -8.50 -7.58
N ASP A 74 6.03 -9.05 -7.82
CA ASP A 74 7.12 -8.26 -8.38
C ASP A 74 6.96 -8.20 -9.89
N ASP A 75 6.50 -7.05 -10.38
CA ASP A 75 6.23 -6.83 -11.81
C ASP A 75 7.35 -6.04 -12.50
N THR A 76 8.56 -6.18 -11.98
CA THR A 76 9.73 -5.60 -12.61
C THR A 76 9.98 -6.32 -13.92
N ALA A 77 9.86 -5.59 -15.04
CA ALA A 77 10.20 -6.06 -16.37
C ALA A 77 11.69 -6.44 -16.41
N ARG A 78 11.99 -7.69 -16.05
CA ARG A 78 13.30 -8.29 -16.28
C ARG A 78 13.31 -8.83 -17.70
N ALA A 79 14.35 -8.49 -18.45
CA ALA A 79 14.62 -9.15 -19.71
C ALA A 79 14.89 -10.63 -19.42
N VAL A 80 13.89 -11.47 -19.67
CA VAL A 80 14.01 -12.92 -19.59
C VAL A 80 14.24 -13.43 -21.00
N GLU A 81 15.23 -14.29 -21.17
CA GLU A 81 15.49 -14.96 -22.45
C GLU A 81 14.21 -15.71 -22.91
N PRO A 82 13.86 -15.68 -24.22
CA PRO A 82 12.59 -16.21 -24.71
C PRO A 82 12.30 -17.66 -24.32
N THR A 83 13.28 -18.57 -24.38
CA THR A 83 13.09 -19.97 -23.99
C THR A 83 12.78 -20.10 -22.50
N ARG A 84 13.46 -19.33 -21.65
CA ARG A 84 13.17 -19.27 -20.20
C ARG A 84 11.80 -18.67 -19.90
N SER A 85 11.40 -17.63 -20.65
CA SER A 85 10.05 -17.05 -20.53
C SER A 85 8.97 -18.08 -20.86
N GLN A 86 9.17 -18.85 -21.93
CA GLN A 86 8.25 -19.91 -22.35
C GLN A 86 8.16 -21.04 -21.31
N ALA A 87 9.29 -21.46 -20.74
CA ALA A 87 9.33 -22.46 -19.67
C ALA A 87 8.61 -22.00 -18.38
N LEU A 88 8.84 -20.75 -17.95
CA LEU A 88 8.14 -20.16 -16.80
C LEU A 88 6.63 -20.07 -17.02
N ARG A 89 6.21 -19.73 -18.25
CA ARG A 89 4.80 -19.69 -18.63
C ARG A 89 4.17 -21.09 -18.55
N ALA A 90 4.81 -22.12 -19.11
CA ALA A 90 4.33 -23.50 -19.03
C ALA A 90 4.16 -23.95 -17.57
N ALA A 91 5.18 -23.73 -16.74
CA ALA A 91 5.16 -24.11 -15.32
C ALA A 91 4.04 -23.41 -14.53
N ALA A 92 3.78 -22.12 -14.79
CA ALA A 92 2.74 -21.37 -14.09
C ALA A 92 1.32 -21.89 -14.37
N PHE A 93 1.09 -22.44 -15.56
CA PHE A 93 -0.20 -23.03 -15.93
C PHE A 93 -0.34 -24.48 -15.47
N ASP A 94 0.74 -25.28 -15.47
CA ASP A 94 0.71 -26.66 -14.96
C ASP A 94 0.33 -26.71 -13.46
N ASP A 95 0.85 -25.77 -12.66
CA ASP A 95 0.62 -25.72 -11.21
C ASP A 95 -0.81 -25.24 -10.85
N SER A 96 -1.48 -24.54 -11.78
CA SER A 96 -2.86 -24.07 -11.58
C SER A 96 -3.88 -25.22 -11.58
N THR A 97 -3.58 -26.32 -12.29
CA THR A 97 -4.36 -27.56 -12.28
C THR A 97 -4.21 -28.35 -10.98
N ALA A 98 -3.04 -28.30 -10.32
CA ALA A 98 -2.80 -28.99 -9.05
C ALA A 98 -3.45 -28.29 -7.85
N ARG A 99 -3.56 -26.95 -7.90
CA ARG A 99 -4.13 -26.15 -6.80
C ARG A 99 -5.65 -26.08 -6.78
N ALA A 100 -6.32 -26.37 -7.89
CA ALA A 100 -7.79 -26.43 -7.95
C ALA A 100 -8.38 -27.61 -7.14
N THR A 101 -7.59 -28.63 -6.83
CA THR A 101 -8.03 -29.83 -6.10
C THR A 101 -7.78 -29.75 -4.59
N SER A 102 -7.08 -28.71 -4.10
CA SER A 102 -6.65 -28.58 -2.70
C SER A 102 -7.36 -27.47 -1.92
N SER A 103 -8.61 -27.15 -2.27
CA SER A 103 -9.53 -26.43 -1.38
C SER A 103 -10.19 -27.40 -0.41
N GLN A 104 -9.41 -27.92 0.53
CA GLN A 104 -9.92 -28.58 1.73
C GLN A 104 -9.89 -27.55 2.87
N PRO A 105 -11.00 -27.30 3.58
CA PRO A 105 -11.04 -26.29 4.63
C PRO A 105 -10.11 -26.72 5.78
N ALA A 106 -9.20 -25.82 6.15
CA ALA A 106 -8.28 -26.02 7.26
C ALA A 106 -9.03 -26.00 8.59
N THR A 107 -9.51 -27.17 9.03
CA THR A 107 -9.76 -27.48 10.44
C THR A 107 -8.76 -28.55 10.85
N ASN A 108 -7.74 -28.16 11.62
CA ASN A 108 -6.87 -28.94 12.51
C ASN A 108 -5.65 -28.03 12.79
N ALA A 109 -5.49 -27.36 13.93
CA ALA A 109 -5.44 -27.85 15.31
C ALA A 109 -4.54 -29.09 15.47
N SER A 110 -3.41 -28.86 16.16
CA SER A 110 -2.45 -29.82 16.73
C SER A 110 -1.35 -30.43 15.84
N ALA A 111 -0.17 -29.83 16.03
CA ALA A 111 1.07 -30.46 16.50
C ALA A 111 1.73 -31.58 15.67
N THR A 112 2.98 -31.33 15.26
CA THR A 112 4.22 -32.04 15.69
C THR A 112 5.40 -31.61 14.79
N PRO A 113 6.64 -31.53 15.30
CA PRO A 113 7.67 -30.59 14.85
C PRO A 113 8.60 -31.19 13.79
N GLU A 114 9.17 -30.34 12.92
CA GLU A 114 10.27 -30.75 12.04
C GLU A 114 11.49 -29.81 12.18
N PRO A 115 12.69 -30.36 12.48
CA PRO A 115 13.90 -29.60 12.71
C PRO A 115 14.71 -29.43 11.41
N ALA A 116 14.75 -28.22 10.84
CA ALA A 116 15.74 -27.86 9.82
C ALA A 116 15.83 -26.33 9.60
N ARG A 117 16.18 -25.58 10.64
CA ARG A 117 16.73 -24.22 10.52
C ARG A 117 18.11 -24.18 11.15
N ALA A 118 19.06 -24.86 10.53
CA ALA A 118 20.48 -24.76 10.89
C ALA A 118 21.26 -24.27 9.65
N SER A 119 21.29 -22.95 9.44
CA SER A 119 22.33 -22.25 8.66
C SER A 119 22.27 -20.71 8.77
N ALA A 120 21.56 -20.14 9.75
CA ALA A 120 21.52 -18.67 9.97
C ALA A 120 22.26 -18.22 11.24
N LEU A 121 23.12 -19.06 11.82
CA LEU A 121 23.83 -18.80 13.08
C LEU A 121 25.34 -18.94 12.87
N ASP A 122 25.93 -18.07 12.06
CA ASP A 122 27.38 -17.82 12.12
C ASP A 122 27.76 -16.41 11.66
N GLN A 123 26.88 -15.43 11.88
CA GLN A 123 27.33 -14.05 11.91
C GLN A 123 27.89 -13.81 13.31
N PRO A 124 29.19 -13.49 13.45
CA PRO A 124 29.71 -13.06 14.74
C PRO A 124 28.88 -11.86 15.20
N PRO A 125 28.56 -11.76 16.51
CA PRO A 125 27.85 -10.60 17.01
C PRO A 125 28.60 -9.34 16.55
N PRO A 126 27.88 -8.29 16.10
CA PRO A 126 28.52 -7.05 15.68
C PRO A 126 29.44 -6.59 16.80
N LYS A 127 30.67 -6.21 16.43
CA LYS A 127 31.65 -5.75 17.41
C LYS A 127 31.08 -4.54 18.13
N VAL A 128 31.25 -4.46 19.45
CA VAL A 128 30.73 -3.35 20.27
C VAL A 128 31.13 -1.99 19.69
N ASP A 129 32.34 -1.90 19.11
CA ASP A 129 32.87 -0.70 18.44
C ASP A 129 32.00 -0.25 17.24
N GLN A 130 31.44 -1.18 16.46
CA GLN A 130 30.57 -0.86 15.33
C GLN A 130 29.22 -0.28 15.79
N LEU A 131 28.80 -0.63 16.99
CA LEU A 131 27.54 -0.18 17.55
C LEU A 131 27.63 1.28 18.02
N GLU A 132 28.78 1.66 18.59
CA GLU A 132 29.07 3.05 18.95
C GLU A 132 29.29 3.94 17.72
N GLU A 133 29.99 3.43 16.68
CA GLU A 133 30.12 4.13 15.40
C GLU A 133 28.75 4.36 14.75
N PHE A 134 27.88 3.35 14.75
CA PHE A 134 26.53 3.47 14.21
C PHE A 134 25.66 4.47 14.97
N LYS A 135 25.75 4.49 16.32
CA LYS A 135 25.05 5.50 17.14
C LYS A 135 25.53 6.92 16.84
N ALA A 136 26.85 7.12 16.75
CA ALA A 136 27.42 8.42 16.42
C ALA A 136 26.96 8.92 15.04
N LEU A 137 26.82 8.01 14.07
CA LEU A 137 26.31 8.33 12.75
C LEU A 137 24.82 8.72 12.76
N LEU A 138 23.99 8.04 13.55
CA LEU A 138 22.59 8.43 13.76
C LEU A 138 22.47 9.82 14.41
N GLU A 139 23.25 10.10 15.45
CA GLU A 139 23.21 11.39 16.16
C GLU A 139 23.74 12.56 15.29
N ALA A 140 24.69 12.30 14.40
CA ALA A 140 25.14 13.29 13.41
C ALA A 140 24.02 13.60 12.41
N TRP A 141 23.38 12.56 11.87
CA TRP A 141 22.29 12.71 10.92
C TRP A 141 21.07 13.42 11.52
N ASP A 142 20.69 13.11 12.76
CA ASP A 142 19.56 13.74 13.44
C ASP A 142 19.79 15.24 13.71
N ARG A 143 21.04 15.63 14.01
CA ARG A 143 21.44 17.04 14.12
C ARG A 143 21.33 17.77 12.79
N GLU A 144 21.75 17.15 11.69
CA GLU A 144 21.63 17.74 10.35
C GLU A 144 20.17 17.95 9.95
N GLN A 145 19.30 16.96 10.19
CA GLN A 145 17.87 17.09 9.92
C GLN A 145 17.21 18.18 10.76
N SER A 146 17.55 18.26 12.06
CA SER A 146 17.03 19.29 12.95
C SER A 146 17.46 20.70 12.54
N ALA A 147 18.70 20.87 12.10
CA ALA A 147 19.21 22.16 11.60
C ALA A 147 18.53 22.57 10.28
N ALA A 148 18.28 21.61 9.38
CA ALA A 148 17.55 21.85 8.13
C ALA A 148 16.10 22.28 8.42
N ALA A 149 15.42 21.61 9.36
CA ALA A 149 14.06 21.96 9.78
C ALA A 149 13.97 23.33 10.47
N ALA A 150 14.99 23.72 11.24
CA ALA A 150 15.03 25.05 11.84
C ALA A 150 15.16 26.16 10.77
N SER A 151 15.91 25.89 9.69
CA SER A 151 16.14 26.87 8.60
C SER A 151 14.87 27.13 7.78
N THR A 152 13.98 26.14 7.62
CA THR A 152 12.71 26.31 6.90
C THR A 152 11.66 27.08 7.68
N LEU A 153 11.78 27.16 9.01
CA LEU A 153 10.87 27.92 9.88
C LEU A 153 11.27 29.39 10.04
N THR A 154 12.33 29.86 9.38
CA THR A 154 12.67 31.28 9.34
C THR A 154 11.48 32.03 8.75
N PRO A 155 10.76 32.87 9.52
CA PRO A 155 9.53 33.49 9.06
C PRO A 155 9.85 34.34 7.85
N SER A 156 9.26 34.00 6.70
CA SER A 156 9.25 34.88 5.53
C SER A 156 8.70 36.22 6.01
N GLU A 157 9.57 37.23 5.99
CA GLU A 157 9.27 38.59 6.41
C GLU A 157 7.93 39.00 5.77
N PRO A 158 6.91 39.35 6.56
CA PRO A 158 5.61 39.67 6.00
C PRO A 158 5.78 40.82 5.01
N PRO A 159 5.25 40.71 3.77
CA PRO A 159 5.42 41.76 2.78
C PRO A 159 4.88 43.06 3.38
N ALA A 160 5.73 44.09 3.43
CA ALA A 160 5.38 45.39 3.97
C ALA A 160 4.08 45.85 3.30
N SER A 161 3.00 45.84 4.09
CA SER A 161 1.67 46.16 3.60
C SER A 161 1.60 47.66 3.39
N SER A 162 1.86 48.12 2.16
CA SER A 162 1.70 49.50 1.75
C SER A 162 0.23 49.83 1.56
N PHE A 163 -0.50 49.91 2.68
CA PHE A 163 -1.85 50.45 2.70
C PHE A 163 -1.77 51.96 2.49
N THR A 164 -2.10 52.43 1.28
CA THR A 164 -2.24 53.86 0.99
C THR A 164 -3.70 54.22 1.22
N PRO A 165 -4.04 55.04 2.23
CA PRO A 165 -5.43 55.45 2.45
C PRO A 165 -5.91 56.35 1.31
N PRO A 166 -7.21 56.29 0.94
CA PRO A 166 -7.78 57.16 -0.08
C PRO A 166 -7.79 58.63 0.40
N ARG A 167 -7.44 59.55 -0.50
CA ARG A 167 -7.51 61.00 -0.24
C ARG A 167 -8.99 61.46 -0.22
N PRO A 168 -9.33 62.41 0.67
CA PRO A 168 -10.66 63.04 0.71
C PRO A 168 -10.91 63.94 -0.50
#